data_AF-A0A453ISI7-F1
#
_entry.id   AF-A0A453ISI7-F1
#
_cell.length_a   1.000
_cell.length_b   1.000
_cell.length_c   1.000
_cell.angle_alpha   90.00
_cell.angle_beta   90.00
_cell.angle_gamma   90.00
#
_symmetry.space_group_name_H-M   'P 1'
#
loop_
_entity.id
_entity.type
_entity.pdbx_description
1 polymer ?
#
loop_
_entity_poly.entity_id
_entity_poly.type
_entity_poly.pdbx_seq_one_letter_code
_entity_poly.pdbx_strand_id
1 'polypeptide(L)'
;ILSIHLHRLRVFSASTGELAHELDFTLQDNGGPHETCRVTRDLLLRALEEELPAGTIRYSSKIVSIHDQDGAAKILHLADGSTLRAKVLIGCDGVNSVVAKWLGLPKPSHSGRLATRGLAHYPDGHGFQPEFLQFIGHGFRFGFVPCDGTRIYWFYTWSPSQNASADKGVDVEGAAKMKQHVLARPRSSKVPAGALEVVERSHMSDASAAPLRFRSPLSLLFASISKGNVCVAGDALHPMTPDLGQG
;
A
#
# COMPACT_ATOMS: atom_id res chain seq x y z
N ILE A 1 14.67 -10.54 16.19
CA ILE A 1 14.56 -9.10 15.87
C ILE A 1 13.31 -8.93 15.03
N LEU A 2 12.32 -8.17 15.51
CA LEU A 2 10.98 -8.05 14.88
C LEU A 2 10.94 -7.10 13.68
N SER A 3 11.94 -6.22 13.56
CA SER A 3 12.09 -5.25 12.48
C SER A 3 13.56 -4.84 12.28
N ILE A 4 13.93 -4.51 11.05
CA ILE A 4 15.23 -3.90 10.71
C ILE A 4 15.06 -2.38 10.58
N HIS A 5 15.98 -1.62 11.19
CA HIS A 5 16.13 -0.19 10.93
C HIS A 5 16.84 -0.01 9.58
N LEU A 6 16.21 0.72 8.68
CA LEU A 6 16.75 1.00 7.36
C LEU A 6 17.74 2.16 7.44
N HIS A 7 18.90 1.97 6.83
CA HIS A 7 19.94 2.99 6.83
C HIS A 7 19.87 3.86 5.58
N ARG A 8 19.50 3.29 4.42
CA ARG A 8 19.53 4.00 3.14
C ARG A 8 18.44 3.57 2.19
N LEU A 9 18.09 4.47 1.27
CA LEU A 9 17.40 4.18 0.02
C LEU A 9 18.37 4.39 -1.13
N ARG A 10 18.49 3.40 -2.02
CA ARG A 10 19.29 3.48 -3.24
C ARG A 10 18.41 3.18 -4.45
N VAL A 11 18.40 4.11 -5.40
CA VAL A 11 17.59 4.03 -6.61
C VAL A 11 18.53 3.90 -7.80
N PHE A 12 18.37 2.81 -8.55
CA PHE A 12 19.16 2.49 -9.73
C PHE A 12 18.34 2.65 -11.00
N SER A 13 18.99 3.10 -12.07
CA SER A 13 18.45 3.04 -13.42
C SER A 13 18.40 1.59 -13.87
N ALA A 14 17.22 1.06 -14.19
CA ALA A 14 17.10 -0.28 -14.77
C ALA A 14 17.67 -0.34 -16.20
N SER A 15 17.89 0.80 -16.86
CA SER A 15 18.44 0.86 -18.22
C SER A 15 19.97 0.81 -18.25
N THR A 16 20.64 1.50 -17.31
CA THR A 16 22.12 1.56 -17.27
C THR A 16 22.72 0.70 -16.17
N GLY A 17 21.96 0.42 -15.10
CA GLY A 17 22.44 -0.25 -13.89
C GLY A 17 23.11 0.70 -12.90
N GLU A 18 23.24 1.98 -13.26
CA GLU A 18 23.93 2.99 -12.45
C GLU A 18 23.01 3.50 -11.33
N LEU A 19 23.64 3.91 -10.23
CA LEU A 19 22.97 4.59 -9.12
C LEU A 19 22.50 5.97 -9.60
N ALA A 20 21.20 6.18 -9.58
CA ALA A 20 20.57 7.44 -9.99
C ALA A 20 20.30 8.36 -8.79
N HIS A 21 20.00 7.79 -7.63
CA HIS A 21 19.74 8.55 -6.41
C HIS A 21 20.05 7.72 -5.16
N GLU A 22 20.50 8.39 -4.11
CA GLU A 22 20.74 7.80 -2.80
C GLU A 22 20.24 8.76 -1.72
N LEU A 23 19.57 8.22 -0.72
CA LEU A 23 19.11 8.94 0.46
C LEU A 23 19.56 8.16 1.70
N ASP A 24 20.26 8.83 2.60
CA ASP A 24 20.69 8.25 3.87
C ASP A 24 19.69 8.61 4.98
N PHE A 25 19.06 7.60 5.55
CA PHE A 25 18.06 7.74 6.62
C PHE A 25 18.69 7.95 8.00
N THR A 26 20.00 7.75 8.14
CA THR A 26 20.72 7.95 9.42
C THR A 26 21.14 9.39 9.65
N LEU A 27 21.07 10.23 8.62
CA LEU A 27 21.39 11.64 8.72
C LEU A 27 20.36 12.35 9.62
N GLN A 28 20.85 12.99 10.68
CA GLN A 28 20.03 13.78 11.59
C GLN A 28 19.71 15.14 10.96
N ASP A 29 18.42 15.47 10.90
CA ASP A 29 17.94 16.86 10.82
C ASP A 29 17.88 17.45 12.24
N ASN A 30 17.75 18.76 12.36
CA ASN A 30 17.46 19.53 13.57
C ASN A 30 16.23 19.03 14.37
N GLY A 31 15.47 18.04 13.87
CA GLY A 31 14.31 17.41 14.51
C GLY A 31 14.59 16.13 15.32
N GLY A 32 15.84 15.64 15.38
CA GLY A 32 16.21 14.43 16.13
C GLY A 32 16.43 13.17 15.26
N PRO A 33 16.71 11.99 15.85
CA PRO A 33 16.98 10.78 15.08
C PRO A 33 15.74 10.31 14.32
N HIS A 34 15.84 10.21 13.00
CA HIS A 34 14.80 9.62 12.17
C HIS A 34 14.94 8.09 12.15
N GLU A 35 14.01 7.39 12.78
CA GLU A 35 13.94 5.93 12.67
C GLU A 35 13.04 5.54 11.50
N THR A 36 13.62 4.93 10.47
CA THR A 36 12.86 4.27 9.42
C THR A 36 12.94 2.77 9.64
N CYS A 37 11.82 2.13 9.98
CA CYS A 37 11.76 0.68 10.12
C CYS A 37 10.67 0.07 9.24
N ARG A 38 10.81 -1.23 8.97
CA ARG A 38 9.78 -2.01 8.28
C ARG A 38 9.16 -3.00 9.23
N VAL A 39 7.84 -2.92 9.37
CA VAL A 39 7.02 -3.92 10.06
C VAL A 39 6.02 -4.52 9.08
N THR A 40 5.65 -5.78 9.30
CA THR A 40 4.57 -6.39 8.52
C THR A 40 3.23 -5.80 8.94
N ARG A 41 2.30 -5.68 7.99
CA ARG A 41 1.00 -5.05 8.25
C ARG A 41 0.20 -5.80 9.32
N ASP A 42 0.27 -7.12 9.33
CA ASP A 42 -0.40 -7.96 10.33
C ASP A 42 0.17 -7.76 11.74
N LEU A 43 1.47 -7.52 11.87
CA LEU A 43 2.09 -7.23 13.16
C LEU A 43 1.65 -5.85 13.67
N LEU A 44 1.69 -4.83 12.80
CA LEU A 44 1.26 -3.48 13.16
C LEU A 44 -0.22 -3.45 13.57
N LEU A 45 -1.10 -4.12 12.81
CA LEU A 45 -2.53 -4.17 13.13
C LEU A 45 -2.80 -4.87 14.46
N ARG A 46 -2.11 -5.98 14.75
CA ARG A 46 -2.22 -6.69 16.03
C ARG A 46 -1.76 -5.81 17.20
N ALA A 47 -0.61 -5.15 17.06
CA ALA A 47 -0.11 -4.25 18.09
C ALA A 47 -1.11 -3.11 18.38
N LEU A 48 -1.72 -2.52 17.33
CA LEU A 48 -2.75 -1.49 17.50
C LEU A 48 -4.05 -2.03 18.11
N GLU A 49 -4.44 -3.26 17.79
CA GLU A 49 -5.62 -3.92 18.36
C GLU A 49 -5.42 -4.24 19.85
N GLU A 50 -4.24 -4.70 20.25
CA GLU A 50 -3.91 -5.07 21.63
C GLU A 50 -3.95 -3.88 22.59
N GLU A 51 -3.76 -2.65 22.09
CA GLU A 51 -3.86 -1.40 22.86
C GLU A 51 -5.32 -0.93 23.07
N LEU A 52 -6.30 -1.58 22.45
CA LEU A 52 -7.71 -1.19 22.57
C LEU A 52 -8.43 -1.95 23.71
N PRO A 53 -9.35 -1.30 24.44
CA PRO A 53 -10.19 -1.99 25.41
C PRO A 53 -10.99 -3.13 24.78
N ALA A 54 -11.11 -4.24 25.51
CA ALA A 54 -11.90 -5.38 25.09
C ALA A 54 -13.34 -4.96 24.69
N GLY A 55 -13.80 -5.48 23.55
CA GLY A 55 -15.13 -5.16 23.01
C GLY A 55 -15.21 -3.87 22.18
N THR A 56 -14.10 -3.16 21.95
CA THR A 56 -14.05 -1.96 21.10
C THR A 56 -14.24 -2.30 19.61
N ILE A 57 -13.69 -3.42 19.14
CA ILE A 57 -13.77 -3.83 17.73
C ILE A 57 -14.95 -4.77 17.50
N ARG A 58 -15.80 -4.43 16.53
CA ARG A 58 -16.84 -5.33 16.00
C ARG A 58 -16.51 -5.72 14.56
N TYR A 59 -15.96 -6.92 14.40
CA TYR A 59 -15.65 -7.49 13.09
C TYR A 59 -16.91 -7.78 12.26
N SER A 60 -16.72 -8.06 10.97
CA SER A 60 -17.79 -8.42 10.01
C SER A 60 -18.94 -7.40 9.92
N SER A 61 -18.71 -6.15 10.31
CA SER A 61 -19.72 -5.08 10.39
C SER A 61 -19.58 -4.10 9.23
N LYS A 62 -19.74 -4.57 8.00
CA LYS A 62 -19.58 -3.75 6.79
C LYS A 62 -20.73 -2.74 6.67
N ILE A 63 -20.43 -1.45 6.77
CA ILE A 63 -21.38 -0.36 6.49
C ILE A 63 -21.68 -0.31 4.99
N VAL A 64 -22.95 -0.22 4.62
CA VAL A 64 -23.41 -0.14 3.22
C VAL A 64 -24.13 1.17 2.89
N SER A 65 -24.75 1.82 3.89
CA SER A 65 -25.36 3.14 3.72
C SER A 65 -25.45 3.91 5.05
N ILE A 66 -25.62 5.22 4.94
CA ILE A 66 -25.66 6.17 6.06
C ILE A 66 -26.87 7.07 5.87
N HIS A 67 -27.76 7.14 6.86
CA HIS A 67 -28.88 8.08 6.91
C HIS A 67 -28.66 9.11 8.01
N ASP A 68 -29.01 10.35 7.71
CA ASP A 68 -29.00 11.44 8.68
C ASP A 68 -30.38 11.55 9.32
N GLN A 69 -30.46 11.42 10.64
CA GLN A 69 -31.69 11.64 11.39
C GLN A 69 -31.59 13.01 12.08
N ASP A 70 -32.01 14.04 11.36
CA ASP A 70 -32.15 15.42 11.83
C ASP A 70 -30.90 15.99 12.53
N GLY A 71 -29.70 15.55 12.14
CA GLY A 71 -28.42 16.02 12.67
C GLY A 71 -28.02 15.45 14.03
N ALA A 72 -28.93 14.84 14.80
CA ALA A 72 -28.66 14.35 16.16
C ALA A 72 -27.86 13.03 16.18
N ALA A 73 -28.09 12.15 15.22
CA ALA A 73 -27.38 10.88 15.10
C ALA A 73 -27.34 10.39 13.65
N LYS A 74 -26.36 9.54 13.35
CA LYS A 74 -26.24 8.84 12.07
C LYS A 74 -26.68 7.39 12.25
N ILE A 75 -27.56 6.96 11.35
CA ILE A 75 -28.01 5.57 11.28
C ILE A 75 -27.20 4.88 10.18
N LEU A 76 -26.35 3.93 10.59
CA LEU A 76 -25.52 3.14 9.71
C LEU A 76 -26.25 1.83 9.42
N HIS A 77 -26.47 1.51 8.15
CA HIS A 77 -26.96 0.20 7.76
C HIS A 77 -25.78 -0.71 7.46
N LEU A 78 -25.81 -1.91 8.03
CA LEU A 78 -24.80 -2.92 7.82
C LEU A 78 -25.24 -3.93 6.74
N ALA A 79 -24.26 -4.60 6.15
CA ALA A 79 -24.50 -5.61 5.11
C ALA A 79 -25.30 -6.83 5.60
N ASP A 80 -25.32 -7.09 6.92
CA ASP A 80 -26.11 -8.14 7.56
C ASP A 80 -27.58 -7.72 7.81
N GLY A 81 -27.97 -6.51 7.40
CA GLY A 81 -29.31 -5.95 7.59
C GLY A 81 -29.52 -5.24 8.93
N SER A 82 -28.57 -5.35 9.86
CA SER A 82 -28.65 -4.63 11.14
C SER A 82 -28.33 -3.14 11.01
N THR A 83 -28.66 -2.37 12.04
CA THR A 83 -28.38 -0.93 12.08
C THR A 83 -27.57 -0.56 13.31
N LEU A 84 -26.72 0.46 13.16
CA LEU A 84 -25.97 1.08 14.26
C LEU A 84 -26.30 2.57 14.32
N ARG A 85 -26.44 3.08 15.53
CA ARG A 85 -26.63 4.51 15.78
C ARG A 85 -25.33 5.13 16.30
N ALA A 86 -24.85 6.16 15.62
CA ALA A 86 -23.61 6.86 15.98
C ALA A 86 -23.86 8.34 16.24
N LYS A 87 -23.30 8.88 17.33
CA LYS A 87 -23.27 10.32 17.62
C LYS A 87 -22.15 11.04 16.88
N VAL A 88 -21.08 10.33 16.53
CA VAL A 88 -19.96 10.81 15.71
C VAL A 88 -19.56 9.66 14.79
N LEU A 89 -19.27 9.97 13.54
CA LEU A 89 -18.80 8.99 12.56
C LEU A 89 -17.50 9.48 11.92
N ILE A 90 -16.43 8.71 12.08
CA ILE A 90 -15.15 8.94 11.40
C ILE A 90 -14.97 7.82 10.38
N GLY A 91 -15.00 8.16 9.10
CA GLY A 91 -14.79 7.22 8.02
C GLY A 91 -13.31 6.92 7.81
N CYS A 92 -12.88 5.73 8.25
CA CYS A 92 -11.55 5.15 8.00
C CYS A 92 -11.65 3.89 7.11
N ASP A 93 -12.65 3.83 6.25
CA ASP A 93 -13.06 2.66 5.46
C ASP A 93 -12.36 2.55 4.09
N GLY A 94 -11.21 3.21 3.96
CA GLY A 94 -10.26 3.04 2.86
C GLY A 94 -10.68 3.67 1.53
N VAL A 95 -9.95 3.33 0.47
CA VAL A 95 -10.09 3.96 -0.87
C VAL A 95 -11.50 3.85 -1.49
N ASN A 96 -12.30 2.86 -1.08
CA ASN A 96 -13.67 2.65 -1.55
C ASN A 96 -14.72 3.16 -0.57
N SER A 97 -14.37 4.17 0.24
CA SER A 97 -15.14 4.65 1.38
C SER A 97 -16.60 5.01 1.05
N VAL A 98 -17.51 4.42 1.83
CA VAL A 98 -18.94 4.74 1.87
C VAL A 98 -19.16 6.10 2.54
N VAL A 99 -18.37 6.41 3.58
CA VAL A 99 -18.47 7.70 4.30
C VAL A 99 -18.03 8.86 3.41
N ALA A 100 -16.92 8.72 2.69
CA ALA A 100 -16.44 9.72 1.73
C ALA A 100 -17.48 9.95 0.61
N LYS A 101 -18.10 8.87 0.11
CA LYS A 101 -19.18 8.97 -0.87
C LYS A 101 -20.39 9.72 -0.31
N TRP A 102 -20.77 9.46 0.94
CA TRP A 102 -21.87 10.15 1.61
C TRP A 102 -21.60 11.64 1.83
N LEU A 103 -20.34 12.01 2.12
CA LEU A 103 -19.89 13.40 2.18
C LEU A 103 -19.81 14.08 0.79
N GLY A 104 -19.99 13.33 -0.30
CA GLY A 104 -19.89 13.85 -1.66
C GLY A 104 -18.46 14.04 -2.13
N LEU A 105 -17.47 13.40 -1.49
CA LEU A 105 -16.08 13.46 -1.97
C LEU A 105 -15.95 12.80 -3.35
N PRO A 106 -15.10 13.36 -4.23
CA PRO A 106 -14.87 12.77 -5.54
C PRO A 106 -14.26 11.37 -5.42
N LYS A 107 -14.64 10.50 -6.35
CA LYS A 107 -14.10 9.14 -6.43
C LYS A 107 -12.58 9.20 -6.70
N PRO A 108 -11.77 8.31 -6.11
CA PRO A 108 -10.36 8.22 -6.44
C PRO A 108 -10.13 7.92 -7.93
N SER A 109 -9.15 8.60 -8.52
CA SER A 109 -8.71 8.43 -9.90
C SER A 109 -7.76 7.23 -10.01
N HIS A 110 -7.79 6.56 -11.17
CA HIS A 110 -6.79 5.55 -11.50
C HIS A 110 -5.49 6.23 -11.93
N SER A 111 -4.34 5.80 -11.40
CA SER A 111 -3.03 6.37 -11.75
C SER A 111 -2.49 5.89 -13.10
N GLY A 112 -3.18 4.94 -13.75
CA GLY A 112 -2.70 4.26 -14.94
C GLY A 112 -1.70 3.13 -14.66
N ARG A 113 -1.41 2.84 -13.38
CA ARG A 113 -0.44 1.84 -12.94
C ARG A 113 -1.09 0.73 -12.13
N LEU A 114 -0.50 -0.46 -12.24
CA LEU A 114 -0.78 -1.61 -11.38
C LEU A 114 0.40 -1.84 -10.43
N ALA A 115 0.12 -2.51 -9.32
CA ALA A 115 1.14 -2.94 -8.37
C ALA A 115 0.91 -4.38 -7.95
N THR A 116 1.98 -5.14 -7.83
CA THR A 116 2.01 -6.40 -7.11
C THR A 116 3.18 -6.39 -6.12
N ARG A 117 3.14 -7.30 -5.16
CA ARG A 117 4.09 -7.37 -4.05
C ARG A 117 4.16 -8.78 -3.52
N GLY A 118 5.24 -9.08 -2.82
CA GLY A 118 5.42 -10.36 -2.17
C GLY A 118 6.41 -10.30 -1.03
N LEU A 119 6.56 -11.45 -0.40
CA LEU A 119 7.48 -11.67 0.71
C LEU A 119 8.37 -12.87 0.37
N ALA A 120 9.67 -12.64 0.34
CA ALA A 120 10.67 -13.68 0.18
C ALA A 120 11.08 -14.19 1.57
N HIS A 121 11.29 -15.50 1.68
CA HIS A 121 11.73 -16.14 2.92
C HIS A 121 13.10 -16.80 2.72
N TYR A 122 14.00 -16.50 3.64
CA TYR A 122 15.37 -16.98 3.71
C TYR A 122 15.57 -17.59 5.11
N PRO A 123 15.29 -18.89 5.29
CA PRO A 123 15.39 -19.55 6.60
C PRO A 123 16.75 -19.39 7.27
N ASP A 124 17.82 -19.43 6.46
CA ASP A 124 19.22 -19.33 6.92
C ASP A 124 19.74 -17.88 6.96
N GLY A 125 18.85 -16.91 6.74
CA GLY A 125 19.17 -15.49 6.65
C GLY A 125 19.44 -15.00 5.22
N HIS A 126 19.09 -13.75 4.95
CA HIS A 126 19.13 -13.21 3.59
C HIS A 126 20.44 -12.53 3.20
N GLY A 127 21.29 -12.12 4.16
CA GLY A 127 22.60 -11.50 3.91
C GLY A 127 22.59 -10.07 3.32
N PHE A 128 21.46 -9.58 2.79
CA PHE A 128 21.31 -8.19 2.36
C PHE A 128 21.56 -7.17 3.49
N GLN A 129 22.14 -6.03 3.12
CA GLN A 129 22.26 -4.87 3.99
C GLN A 129 20.88 -4.27 4.31
N PRO A 130 20.73 -3.54 5.43
CA PRO A 130 19.50 -2.87 5.84
C PRO A 130 19.19 -1.64 4.97
N GLU A 131 19.05 -1.86 3.67
CA GLU A 131 18.84 -0.84 2.65
C GLU A 131 17.56 -1.11 1.87
N PHE A 132 16.90 -0.04 1.46
CA PHE A 132 15.82 -0.09 0.48
C PHE A 132 16.44 0.08 -0.92
N LEU A 133 16.38 -0.96 -1.75
CA LEU A 133 16.82 -0.89 -3.14
C LEU A 133 15.63 -0.73 -4.10
N GLN A 134 15.75 0.19 -5.06
CA GLN A 134 14.80 0.40 -6.14
C GLN A 134 15.48 0.39 -7.51
N PHE A 135 14.79 -0.15 -8.51
CA PHE A 135 15.19 -0.19 -9.91
C PHE A 135 14.07 0.39 -10.76
N ILE A 136 14.35 1.46 -11.50
CA ILE A 136 13.35 2.20 -12.28
C ILE A 136 13.80 2.31 -13.73
N GLY A 137 12.92 1.94 -14.66
CA GLY A 137 13.17 2.04 -16.10
C GLY A 137 12.23 1.14 -16.89
N HIS A 138 12.23 1.28 -18.22
CA HIS A 138 11.45 0.42 -19.12
C HIS A 138 9.95 0.24 -18.74
N GLY A 139 9.35 1.29 -18.19
CA GLY A 139 7.94 1.32 -17.80
C GLY A 139 7.59 0.50 -16.54
N PHE A 140 8.59 0.13 -15.73
CA PHE A 140 8.38 -0.49 -14.43
C PHE A 140 9.19 0.21 -13.32
N ARG A 141 8.75 0.00 -12.08
CA ARG A 141 9.52 0.25 -10.86
C ARG A 141 9.47 -1.02 -10.02
N PHE A 142 10.62 -1.59 -9.75
CA PHE A 142 10.84 -2.77 -8.92
C PHE A 142 11.65 -2.36 -7.70
N GLY A 143 11.38 -2.92 -6.54
CA GLY A 143 12.22 -2.67 -5.37
C GLY A 143 11.97 -3.67 -4.26
N PHE A 144 12.90 -3.72 -3.32
CA PHE A 144 12.79 -4.59 -2.17
C PHE A 144 13.48 -3.99 -0.94
N VAL A 145 13.05 -4.47 0.21
CA VAL A 145 13.49 -3.99 1.52
C VAL A 145 13.47 -5.15 2.52
N PRO A 146 14.56 -5.37 3.28
CA PRO A 146 14.55 -6.30 4.40
C PRO A 146 13.51 -5.91 5.44
N CYS A 147 12.72 -6.89 5.89
CA CYS A 147 11.79 -6.72 7.01
C CYS A 147 12.45 -7.14 8.33
N ASP A 148 13.13 -8.29 8.29
CA ASP A 148 13.96 -8.85 9.36
C ASP A 148 15.03 -9.74 8.74
N GLY A 149 15.87 -10.39 9.55
CA GLY A 149 17.00 -11.19 9.07
C GLY A 149 16.65 -12.34 8.12
N THR A 150 15.38 -12.75 8.03
CA THR A 150 14.91 -13.88 7.22
C THR A 150 13.89 -13.51 6.16
N ARG A 151 13.31 -12.31 6.21
CA ARG A 151 12.19 -11.92 5.34
C ARG A 151 12.49 -10.64 4.56
N ILE A 152 12.23 -10.65 3.27
CA ILE A 152 12.36 -9.49 2.38
C ILE A 152 11.02 -9.17 1.72
N TYR A 153 10.54 -7.95 1.90
CA TYR A 153 9.41 -7.43 1.14
C TYR A 153 9.89 -6.92 -0.21
N TRP A 154 9.16 -7.22 -1.28
CA TRP A 154 9.38 -6.62 -2.59
C TRP A 154 8.08 -6.14 -3.19
N PHE A 155 8.19 -5.20 -4.12
CA PHE A 155 7.08 -4.71 -4.91
C PHE A 155 7.50 -4.50 -6.36
N TYR A 156 6.51 -4.56 -7.24
CA TYR A 156 6.65 -4.30 -8.66
C TYR A 156 5.45 -3.49 -9.12
N THR A 157 5.71 -2.33 -9.71
CA THR A 157 4.68 -1.47 -10.31
C THR A 157 4.97 -1.28 -11.79
N TRP A 158 3.92 -1.25 -12.61
CA TRP A 158 4.05 -1.09 -14.06
C TRP A 158 2.83 -0.37 -14.62
N SER A 159 3.02 0.20 -15.80
CA SER A 159 1.92 0.71 -16.63
C SER A 159 1.51 -0.36 -17.65
N PRO A 160 0.26 -0.84 -17.63
CA PRO A 160 -0.40 -1.55 -18.73
C PRO A 160 -0.16 -0.94 -20.11
N SER A 161 0.01 -1.77 -21.14
CA SER A 161 0.02 -1.31 -22.54
C SER A 161 -1.40 -1.13 -23.07
N GLN A 162 -1.72 0.00 -23.71
CA GLN A 162 -3.08 0.33 -24.18
C GLN A 162 -3.67 -0.66 -25.19
N ASN A 163 -2.83 -1.42 -25.91
CA ASN A 163 -3.25 -2.43 -26.90
C ASN A 163 -3.49 -3.84 -26.32
N ALA A 164 -3.30 -4.02 -25.01
CA ALA A 164 -3.66 -5.27 -24.35
C ALA A 164 -5.12 -5.15 -23.87
N SER A 165 -6.06 -5.71 -24.63
CA SER A 165 -7.44 -5.95 -24.25
C SER A 165 -7.63 -6.81 -22.98
N ALA A 166 -6.54 -7.11 -22.25
CA ALA A 166 -6.46 -7.97 -21.07
C ALA A 166 -6.29 -7.21 -19.73
N ASP A 167 -6.23 -5.88 -19.71
CA ASP A 167 -5.85 -5.11 -18.51
C ASP A 167 -7.03 -4.53 -17.69
N LYS A 168 -8.26 -5.02 -17.91
CA LYS A 168 -9.38 -4.80 -16.98
C LYS A 168 -9.21 -5.71 -15.76
N GLY A 169 -8.30 -5.35 -14.86
CA GLY A 169 -7.94 -6.16 -13.71
C GLY A 169 -7.30 -7.45 -14.20
N VAL A 170 -5.98 -7.46 -14.37
CA VAL A 170 -5.29 -8.66 -14.84
C VAL A 170 -5.55 -9.77 -13.83
N ASP A 171 -6.48 -10.63 -14.21
CA ASP A 171 -6.60 -11.98 -13.70
C ASP A 171 -5.37 -12.69 -14.27
N VAL A 172 -4.19 -12.39 -13.70
CA VAL A 172 -2.97 -13.11 -14.03
C VAL A 172 -3.21 -14.48 -13.44
N GLU A 173 -3.76 -15.38 -14.27
CA GLU A 173 -4.12 -16.74 -13.90
C GLU A 173 -2.95 -17.43 -13.19
N GLY A 174 -3.00 -17.43 -11.85
CA GLY A 174 -2.05 -18.12 -11.00
C GLY A 174 -0.75 -17.35 -10.68
N ALA A 175 -0.26 -17.61 -9.47
CA ALA A 175 0.93 -17.01 -8.90
C ALA A 175 2.19 -17.18 -9.75
N ALA A 176 2.29 -18.30 -10.46
CA ALA A 176 3.41 -18.59 -11.35
C ALA A 176 3.47 -17.62 -12.54
N LYS A 177 2.33 -17.32 -13.18
CA LYS A 177 2.27 -16.36 -14.29
C LYS A 177 2.60 -14.94 -13.80
N MET A 178 2.14 -14.56 -12.61
CA MET A 178 2.48 -13.26 -12.01
C MET A 178 3.98 -13.14 -11.75
N LYS A 179 4.58 -14.20 -11.16
CA LYS A 179 6.02 -14.25 -10.95
C LYS A 179 6.79 -14.12 -12.26
N GLN A 180 6.38 -14.83 -13.31
CA GLN A 180 6.98 -14.72 -14.64
C GLN A 180 6.84 -13.30 -15.21
N HIS A 181 5.66 -12.68 -15.07
CA HIS A 181 5.42 -11.31 -15.52
C HIS A 181 6.34 -10.31 -14.81
N VAL A 182 6.43 -10.38 -13.47
CA VAL A 182 7.29 -9.52 -12.66
C VAL A 182 8.75 -9.67 -13.07
N LEU A 183 9.21 -10.88 -13.39
CA LEU A 183 10.60 -11.16 -13.76
C LEU A 183 10.94 -10.82 -15.21
N ALA A 184 9.96 -10.77 -16.12
CA ALA A 184 10.21 -10.66 -17.56
C ALA A 184 11.00 -9.41 -17.96
N ARG A 185 10.56 -8.22 -17.53
CA ARG A 185 11.26 -6.95 -17.85
C ARG A 185 12.53 -6.75 -17.02
N PRO A 186 12.57 -7.01 -15.70
CA PRO A 186 13.79 -6.94 -14.93
C PRO A 186 14.92 -7.83 -15.45
N ARG A 187 14.62 -9.06 -15.92
CA ARG A 187 15.63 -9.98 -16.51
C ARG A 187 16.26 -9.46 -17.79
N SER A 188 15.52 -8.71 -18.60
CA SER A 188 16.04 -8.08 -19.83
C SER A 188 16.62 -6.68 -19.60
N SER A 189 16.66 -6.23 -18.34
CA SER A 189 17.16 -4.92 -17.91
C SER A 189 18.46 -5.08 -17.12
N LYS A 190 19.05 -3.98 -16.65
CA LYS A 190 20.25 -3.96 -15.80
C LYS A 190 19.94 -4.17 -14.32
N VAL A 191 18.98 -5.06 -14.00
CA VAL A 191 18.65 -5.44 -12.62
C VAL A 191 19.55 -6.61 -12.20
N PRO A 192 20.29 -6.53 -11.08
CA PRO A 192 21.20 -7.59 -10.66
C PRO A 192 20.49 -8.92 -10.35
N ALA A 193 21.18 -10.04 -10.59
CA ALA A 193 20.63 -11.37 -10.35
C ALA A 193 20.14 -11.58 -8.90
N GLY A 194 20.88 -11.07 -7.90
CA GLY A 194 20.47 -11.16 -6.49
C GLY A 194 19.15 -10.42 -6.19
N ALA A 195 18.82 -9.37 -6.93
CA ALA A 195 17.53 -8.69 -6.80
C ALA A 195 16.38 -9.52 -7.41
N LEU A 196 16.66 -10.23 -8.51
CA LEU A 196 15.68 -11.14 -9.13
C LEU A 196 15.41 -12.37 -8.26
N GLU A 197 16.43 -12.89 -7.59
CA GLU A 197 16.34 -14.03 -6.67
C GLU A 197 15.32 -13.80 -5.56
N VAL A 198 15.19 -12.57 -5.06
CA VAL A 198 14.16 -12.18 -4.07
C VAL A 198 12.76 -12.56 -4.56
N VAL A 199 12.44 -12.27 -5.82
CA VAL A 199 11.13 -12.60 -6.40
C VAL A 199 11.00 -14.11 -6.62
N GLU A 200 12.08 -14.77 -7.06
CA GLU A 200 12.08 -16.21 -7.32
C GLU A 200 11.82 -17.04 -6.05
N ARG A 201 12.45 -16.67 -4.93
CA ARG A 201 12.26 -17.31 -3.61
C ARG A 201 10.91 -17.01 -2.95
N SER A 202 10.21 -15.99 -3.43
CA SER A 202 8.93 -15.61 -2.83
C SER A 202 7.84 -16.62 -3.11
N HIS A 203 7.15 -17.05 -2.05
CA HIS A 203 5.91 -17.78 -2.20
C HIS A 203 4.79 -16.76 -2.47
N MET A 204 4.43 -16.60 -3.75
CA MET A 204 3.26 -15.79 -4.10
C MET A 204 2.03 -16.65 -3.87
N SER A 205 1.44 -16.60 -2.67
CA SER A 205 0.16 -17.29 -2.41
C SER A 205 -1.00 -16.58 -3.12
N ASP A 206 -0.91 -15.26 -3.27
CA ASP A 206 -1.92 -14.44 -3.93
C ASP A 206 -1.36 -13.77 -5.18
N ALA A 207 -1.82 -14.21 -6.35
CA ALA A 207 -1.45 -13.67 -7.66
C ALA A 207 -2.13 -12.32 -7.96
N SER A 208 -2.17 -11.40 -6.98
CA SER A 208 -2.97 -10.19 -7.12
C SER A 208 -2.15 -9.01 -7.67
N ALA A 209 -2.67 -8.41 -8.74
CA ALA A 209 -2.31 -7.07 -9.17
C ALA A 209 -3.39 -6.10 -8.69
N ALA A 210 -2.98 -5.06 -7.96
CA ALA A 210 -3.89 -4.03 -7.48
C ALA A 210 -3.76 -2.77 -8.34
N PRO A 211 -4.88 -2.20 -8.84
CA PRO A 211 -4.85 -0.89 -9.47
C PRO A 211 -4.48 0.19 -8.48
N LEU A 212 -3.48 1.00 -8.83
CA LEU A 212 -3.05 2.11 -7.99
C LEU A 212 -3.99 3.30 -8.22
N ARG A 213 -4.64 3.74 -7.14
CA ARG A 213 -5.60 4.83 -7.13
C ARG A 213 -5.14 5.96 -6.21
N PHE A 214 -5.56 7.18 -6.52
CA PHE A 214 -5.27 8.34 -5.70
C PHE A 214 -6.42 9.34 -5.75
N ARG A 215 -6.50 10.25 -4.78
CA ARG A 215 -7.37 11.43 -4.88
C ARG A 215 -6.50 12.67 -5.07
N SER A 216 -6.80 13.46 -6.09
CA SER A 216 -6.08 14.71 -6.34
C SER A 216 -6.24 15.66 -5.13
N PRO A 217 -5.15 16.20 -4.55
CA PRO A 217 -5.26 17.18 -3.48
C PRO A 217 -6.07 18.42 -3.88
N LEU A 218 -6.03 18.82 -5.16
CA LEU A 218 -6.82 19.93 -5.68
C LEU A 218 -8.33 19.67 -5.58
N SER A 219 -8.74 18.40 -5.65
CA SER A 219 -10.14 18.03 -5.49
C SER A 219 -10.64 18.19 -4.04
N LEU A 220 -9.73 18.23 -3.07
CA LEU A 220 -10.05 18.43 -1.65
C LEU A 220 -10.20 19.92 -1.28
N LEU A 221 -9.60 20.84 -2.04
CA LEU A 221 -9.69 22.28 -1.78
C LEU A 221 -11.13 22.80 -1.76
N PHE A 222 -12.01 22.17 -2.54
CA PHE A 222 -13.42 22.55 -2.67
C PHE A 222 -14.39 21.52 -2.11
N ALA A 223 -13.87 20.42 -1.55
CA ALA A 223 -14.70 19.34 -1.04
C ALA A 223 -14.97 19.50 0.46
N SER A 224 -16.19 19.18 0.86
CA SER A 224 -16.56 19.13 2.27
C SER A 224 -16.05 17.81 2.87
N ILE A 225 -14.93 17.88 3.59
CA ILE A 225 -14.33 16.71 4.28
C ILE A 225 -15.03 16.35 5.59
N SER A 226 -16.00 17.17 6.00
CA SER A 226 -16.84 16.95 7.18
C SER A 226 -18.22 17.57 7.01
N LYS A 227 -19.24 16.94 7.59
CA LYS A 227 -20.62 17.45 7.63
C LYS A 227 -21.24 17.14 8.99
N GLY A 228 -21.43 18.17 9.81
CA GLY A 228 -21.91 18.01 11.19
C GLY A 228 -20.95 17.14 12.00
N ASN A 229 -21.44 16.01 12.50
CA ASN A 229 -20.72 15.03 13.30
C ASN A 229 -20.07 13.89 12.48
N VAL A 230 -19.84 14.11 11.18
CA VAL A 230 -19.23 13.12 10.27
C VAL A 230 -17.98 13.71 9.64
N CYS A 231 -16.89 12.96 9.64
CA CYS A 231 -15.67 13.28 8.90
C CYS A 231 -15.02 12.00 8.34
N VAL A 232 -13.93 12.14 7.58
CA VAL A 232 -13.14 11.03 7.03
C VAL A 232 -11.65 11.22 7.31
N ALA A 233 -10.91 10.12 7.40
CA ALA A 233 -9.46 10.11 7.60
C ALA A 233 -8.80 8.95 6.83
N GLY A 234 -7.47 9.02 6.69
CA GLY A 234 -6.68 8.01 5.97
C GLY A 234 -7.07 7.90 4.49
N ASP A 235 -7.01 6.69 3.95
CA ASP A 235 -7.35 6.39 2.55
C ASP A 235 -8.80 6.74 2.15
N ALA A 236 -9.70 6.94 3.11
CA ALA A 236 -11.04 7.46 2.83
C ALA A 236 -10.99 8.93 2.39
N LEU A 237 -10.03 9.71 2.89
CA LEU A 237 -9.85 11.14 2.64
C LEU A 237 -8.76 11.42 1.59
N HIS A 238 -7.59 10.82 1.72
CA HIS A 238 -6.41 11.13 0.90
C HIS A 238 -5.68 9.86 0.44
N PRO A 239 -6.36 8.95 -0.29
CA PRO A 239 -5.69 7.77 -0.82
C PRO A 239 -4.57 8.19 -1.78
N MET A 240 -3.43 7.54 -1.66
CA MET A 240 -2.23 7.83 -2.43
C MET A 240 -1.62 6.58 -3.06
N THR A 241 -0.85 6.78 -4.12
CA THR A 241 0.01 5.70 -4.62
C THR A 241 1.18 5.49 -3.65
N PRO A 242 1.70 4.26 -3.52
CA PRO A 242 2.67 3.91 -2.47
C PRO A 242 4.09 4.46 -2.72
N ASP A 243 4.26 5.33 -3.71
CA ASP A 243 5.56 5.77 -4.22
C ASP A 243 6.41 6.50 -3.17
N LEU A 244 5.77 7.18 -2.22
CA LEU A 244 6.43 7.92 -1.13
C LEU A 244 6.41 7.18 0.21
N GLY A 245 5.59 6.14 0.36
CA GLY A 245 5.42 5.44 1.63
C GLY A 245 4.81 6.29 2.77
N GLN A 246 4.03 7.32 2.46
CA GLN A 246 3.46 8.29 3.42
C GLN A 246 1.93 8.18 3.57
N GLY A 247 1.39 6.98 3.31
CA GLY A 247 -0.05 6.70 3.37
C GLY A 247 -0.57 6.42 4.76
#